data_AF-A0A9E0ADX3-F1
#
_entry.id   AF-A0A9E0ADX3-F1
#
_cell.length_a   1.000
_cell.length_b   1.000
_cell.length_c   1.000
_cell.angle_alpha   90.00
_cell.angle_beta   90.00
_cell.angle_gamma   90.00
#
_symmetry.space_group_name_H-M   'P 1'
#
loop_
_entity.id
_entity.type
_entity.pdbx_description
1 polymer ?
#
loop_
_entity_poly.entity_id
_entity_poly.type
_entity_poly.pdbx_seq_one_letter_code
_entity_poly.pdbx_strand_id
1 'polypeptide(L)'
;MKIKSIPIFLFTLCLVTVVFYNCGPGKSTQNNTADPIPLQQTQLPQDVINTCSVDSVTFASWFSGGKVTENGHVFAPSSLSFNPQNNCSFYAWSEQMFLWLTSDTLNGTTLESPVFYTVTPSSNGERQLIPHGQGSKIKAFVNIAKIETEEGQANADNVLLDRNGNLVYYITMVNDVYAAMLYMAAQSPQSVTRFPTTQQQINSIDSFAKLNSISISNPNLLAMELKT
;
A
#
# COMPACT_ATOMS: atom_id res chain seq x y z
N MET A 1 -17.36 51.34 6.46
CA MET A 1 -17.35 52.49 7.42
C MET A 1 -16.14 52.29 8.32
N LYS A 2 -15.02 53.04 8.28
CA LYS A 2 -14.68 54.36 7.74
C LYS A 2 -13.54 54.26 6.72
N ILE A 3 -13.59 55.15 5.72
CA ILE A 3 -12.60 55.46 4.67
C ILE A 3 -11.97 56.81 5.04
N LYS A 4 -10.67 57.02 4.74
CA LYS A 4 -9.97 58.33 4.56
C LYS A 4 -8.62 58.00 3.86
N SER A 5 -8.43 58.16 2.54
CA SER A 5 -8.27 59.35 1.66
C SER A 5 -6.86 60.00 1.65
N ILE A 6 -6.05 59.57 0.66
CA ILE A 6 -5.21 60.27 -0.38
C ILE A 6 -4.86 61.78 -0.16
N PRO A 7 -3.60 62.24 -0.44
CA PRO A 7 -3.27 62.85 -1.74
C PRO A 7 -1.91 62.48 -2.38
N ILE A 8 -1.95 62.50 -3.71
CA ILE A 8 -0.86 62.48 -4.70
C ILE A 8 -0.27 63.89 -4.82
N PHE A 9 1.04 64.05 -5.01
CA PHE A 9 1.61 65.19 -5.74
C PHE A 9 2.91 64.84 -6.49
N LEU A 10 3.04 65.48 -7.64
CA LEU A 10 3.93 65.30 -8.79
C LEU A 10 5.30 66.01 -8.66
N PHE A 11 6.29 65.53 -9.44
CA PHE A 11 7.49 66.23 -10.00
C PHE A 11 8.50 66.83 -8.99
N THR A 12 9.83 66.62 -9.09
CA THR A 12 10.71 67.16 -10.15
C THR A 12 12.15 66.64 -10.00
N LEU A 13 12.74 66.28 -11.14
CA LEU A 13 14.15 66.33 -11.61
C LEU A 13 15.23 66.93 -10.68
N CYS A 14 16.38 66.23 -10.57
CA CYS A 14 17.70 66.89 -10.59
C CYS A 14 18.80 65.96 -11.13
N LEU A 15 19.51 66.47 -12.15
CA LEU A 15 20.64 65.88 -12.88
C LEU A 15 21.87 65.67 -11.98
N VAL A 16 22.64 64.61 -12.25
CA VAL A 16 24.12 64.70 -12.23
C VAL A 16 24.70 63.92 -13.42
N THR A 17 25.15 64.72 -14.39
CA THR A 17 26.18 64.56 -15.44
C THR A 17 26.71 63.17 -15.81
N VAL A 18 26.52 62.86 -17.10
CA VAL A 18 27.25 61.88 -17.90
C VAL A 18 28.70 62.33 -18.12
N VAL A 19 29.66 61.45 -17.87
CA VAL A 19 31.00 61.51 -18.48
C VAL A 19 31.16 60.28 -19.36
N PHE A 20 31.15 60.51 -20.66
CA PHE A 20 31.49 59.52 -21.68
C PHE A 20 33.00 59.28 -21.66
N TYR A 21 33.42 58.03 -21.46
CA TYR A 21 34.73 57.56 -21.92
C TYR A 21 34.56 56.26 -22.72
N ASN A 22 34.77 56.40 -24.02
CA ASN A 22 35.29 55.42 -24.99
C ASN A 22 34.70 54.00 -25.02
N CYS A 23 33.82 53.78 -25.99
CA CYS A 23 33.67 52.48 -26.65
C CYS A 23 34.92 52.17 -27.49
N GLY A 24 35.67 51.12 -27.09
CA GLY A 24 36.43 50.26 -27.99
C GLY A 24 35.86 48.84 -27.91
N PRO A 25 35.97 48.00 -28.96
CA PRO A 25 35.31 46.70 -28.99
C PRO A 25 36.01 45.72 -28.03
N GLY A 26 35.55 45.66 -26.78
CA GLY A 26 35.90 44.64 -25.80
C GLY A 26 35.11 43.37 -26.07
N LYS A 27 35.81 42.25 -26.24
CA LYS A 27 35.24 40.92 -26.42
C LYS A 27 34.25 40.60 -25.30
N SER A 28 33.04 40.18 -25.67
CA SER A 28 32.00 39.69 -24.76
C SER A 28 32.54 38.51 -23.94
N THR A 29 32.81 38.74 -22.65
CA THR A 29 32.86 37.68 -21.65
C THR A 29 31.44 37.17 -21.43
N GLN A 30 31.17 35.95 -21.87
CA GLN A 30 29.93 35.25 -21.55
C GLN A 30 29.88 35.00 -20.04
N ASN A 31 28.90 35.60 -19.38
CA ASN A 31 28.50 35.22 -18.03
C ASN A 31 27.86 33.84 -18.12
N ASN A 32 28.55 32.82 -17.59
CA ASN A 32 27.96 31.50 -17.40
C ASN A 32 26.91 31.58 -16.28
N THR A 33 25.67 31.89 -16.66
CA THR A 33 24.52 31.43 -15.87
C THR A 33 24.53 29.91 -15.95
N ALA A 34 24.77 29.26 -14.81
CA ALA A 34 24.63 27.81 -14.72
C ALA A 34 23.17 27.46 -15.00
N ASP A 35 22.91 26.98 -16.21
CA ASP A 35 21.63 26.39 -16.58
C ASP A 35 21.32 25.23 -15.61
N PRO A 36 20.06 25.02 -15.22
CA PRO A 36 19.66 23.83 -14.48
C PRO A 36 20.11 22.61 -15.27
N ILE A 37 20.96 21.77 -14.66
CA ILE A 37 21.39 20.50 -15.25
C ILE A 37 20.11 19.74 -15.62
N PRO A 38 19.83 19.50 -16.92
CA PRO A 38 18.72 18.63 -17.28
C PRO A 38 18.98 17.28 -16.63
N LEU A 39 17.97 16.69 -15.98
CA LEU A 39 18.04 15.28 -15.60
C LEU A 39 18.25 14.48 -16.90
N GLN A 40 19.51 14.23 -17.26
CA GLN A 40 19.87 13.30 -18.32
C GLN A 40 19.58 11.91 -17.78
N GLN A 41 18.32 11.49 -17.85
CA GLN A 41 17.98 10.09 -17.70
C GLN A 41 18.46 9.40 -18.99
N THR A 42 19.73 9.02 -18.99
CA THR A 42 20.40 8.25 -20.03
C THR A 42 19.79 6.86 -20.10
N GLN A 43 18.74 6.73 -20.92
CA GLN A 43 17.96 5.51 -21.16
C GLN A 43 17.26 4.93 -19.92
N LEU A 44 16.03 4.47 -20.12
CA LEU A 44 15.38 3.60 -19.14
C LEU A 44 16.28 2.37 -18.94
N PRO A 45 16.35 1.80 -17.73
CA PRO A 45 16.96 0.50 -17.52
C PRO A 45 16.45 -0.48 -18.58
N GLN A 46 17.33 -1.36 -19.07
CA GLN A 46 16.89 -2.47 -19.90
C GLN A 46 15.78 -3.22 -19.17
N ASP A 47 14.73 -3.59 -19.91
CA ASP A 47 13.62 -4.37 -19.36
C ASP A 47 14.18 -5.57 -18.61
N VAL A 48 13.55 -5.88 -17.49
CA VAL A 48 13.95 -7.04 -16.69
C VAL A 48 13.93 -8.27 -17.59
N ILE A 49 14.98 -9.10 -17.52
CA ILE A 49 15.04 -10.36 -18.26
C ILE A 49 13.77 -11.14 -17.94
N ASN A 50 13.04 -11.55 -18.99
CA ASN A 50 11.83 -12.34 -18.84
C ASN A 50 12.16 -13.72 -18.23
N THR A 51 12.12 -13.77 -16.91
CA THR A 51 12.34 -14.96 -16.10
C THR A 51 11.03 -15.27 -15.37
N CYS A 52 10.70 -16.55 -15.25
CA CYS A 52 9.47 -16.99 -14.58
C CYS A 52 8.16 -16.45 -15.19
N SER A 53 8.09 -16.26 -16.51
CA SER A 53 6.82 -15.89 -17.15
C SER A 53 5.76 -16.97 -16.98
N VAL A 54 4.54 -16.53 -16.69
CA VAL A 54 3.35 -17.37 -16.68
C VAL A 54 2.81 -17.44 -18.12
N ASP A 55 2.54 -18.66 -18.60
CA ASP A 55 1.98 -18.83 -19.94
C ASP A 55 0.55 -18.26 -20.01
N SER A 56 0.14 -17.85 -21.22
CA SER A 56 -1.15 -17.18 -21.42
C SER A 56 -2.37 -18.01 -20.98
N VAL A 57 -2.29 -19.35 -21.02
CA VAL A 57 -3.40 -20.22 -20.63
C VAL A 57 -3.53 -20.23 -19.11
N THR A 58 -2.41 -20.41 -18.41
CA THR A 58 -2.35 -20.32 -16.95
C THR A 58 -2.78 -18.93 -16.47
N PHE A 59 -2.25 -17.87 -17.07
CA PHE A 59 -2.61 -16.50 -16.71
C PHE A 59 -4.10 -16.22 -16.92
N ALA A 60 -4.67 -16.63 -18.06
CA ALA A 60 -6.10 -16.49 -18.32
C ALA A 60 -6.97 -17.29 -17.34
N SER A 61 -6.49 -18.45 -16.87
CA SER A 61 -7.21 -19.28 -15.90
C SER A 61 -7.43 -18.62 -14.54
N TRP A 62 -6.63 -17.59 -14.20
CA TRP A 62 -6.80 -16.82 -12.98
C TRP A 62 -8.02 -15.90 -13.03
N PHE A 63 -8.48 -15.50 -14.23
CA PHE A 63 -9.60 -14.59 -14.40
C PHE A 63 -10.92 -15.35 -14.47
N SER A 64 -11.98 -14.76 -13.90
CA SER A 64 -13.34 -15.28 -14.03
C SER A 64 -13.73 -15.43 -15.50
N GLY A 65 -14.19 -16.61 -15.89
CA GLY A 65 -14.54 -16.93 -17.27
C GLY A 65 -13.35 -17.14 -18.22
N GLY A 66 -12.11 -17.19 -17.71
CA GLY A 66 -10.92 -17.51 -18.52
C GLY A 66 -10.51 -16.41 -19.50
N LYS A 67 -10.97 -15.16 -19.29
CA LYS A 67 -10.68 -14.04 -20.18
C LYS A 67 -10.00 -12.91 -19.41
N VAL A 68 -8.75 -12.63 -19.78
CA VAL A 68 -8.00 -11.49 -19.26
C VAL A 68 -8.69 -10.19 -19.69
N THR A 69 -9.03 -9.38 -18.71
CA THR A 69 -9.64 -8.06 -18.92
C THR A 69 -9.05 -7.08 -17.91
N GLU A 70 -8.93 -5.82 -18.32
CA GLU A 70 -8.56 -4.74 -17.40
C GLU A 70 -9.62 -4.66 -16.29
N ASN A 71 -9.16 -4.59 -15.03
CA ASN A 71 -10.02 -4.64 -13.84
C ASN A 71 -10.91 -5.89 -13.77
N GLY A 72 -10.56 -6.98 -14.46
CA GLY A 72 -11.32 -8.22 -14.40
C GLY A 72 -11.27 -8.85 -13.00
N HIS A 73 -12.33 -9.58 -12.63
CA HIS A 73 -12.33 -10.38 -11.40
C HIS A 73 -11.31 -11.52 -11.52
N VAL A 74 -10.42 -11.63 -10.54
CA VAL A 74 -9.40 -12.66 -10.45
C VAL A 74 -9.71 -13.57 -9.27
N PHE A 75 -9.49 -14.88 -9.39
CA PHE A 75 -9.66 -15.80 -8.28
C PHE A 75 -8.48 -15.72 -7.31
N ALA A 76 -8.75 -15.78 -6.00
CA ALA A 76 -7.72 -15.86 -4.98
C ALA A 76 -6.81 -17.09 -5.23
N PRO A 77 -5.48 -16.96 -5.14
CA PRO A 77 -4.61 -18.12 -5.26
C PRO A 77 -4.77 -19.02 -4.03
N SER A 78 -4.60 -20.33 -4.23
CA SER A 78 -4.68 -21.31 -3.16
C SER A 78 -3.31 -21.52 -2.52
N SER A 79 -3.20 -21.18 -1.23
CA SER A 79 -2.03 -21.48 -0.41
C SER A 79 -1.99 -22.95 0.03
N LEU A 80 -3.15 -23.62 0.14
CA LEU A 80 -3.23 -25.05 0.47
C LEU A 80 -2.63 -25.96 -0.60
N SER A 81 -2.78 -25.57 -1.87
CA SER A 81 -2.22 -26.29 -3.01
C SER A 81 -0.93 -25.65 -3.55
N PHE A 82 -0.36 -24.68 -2.82
CA PHE A 82 0.87 -24.04 -3.22
C PHE A 82 2.04 -25.03 -3.12
N ASN A 83 2.75 -25.21 -4.24
CA ASN A 83 3.88 -26.11 -4.32
C ASN A 83 5.16 -25.30 -4.61
N PRO A 84 6.00 -25.02 -3.59
CA PRO A 84 7.19 -24.16 -3.73
C PRO A 84 8.35 -24.92 -4.40
N GLN A 85 8.20 -25.29 -5.67
CA GLN A 85 9.24 -25.98 -6.43
C GLN A 85 10.47 -25.09 -6.64
N ASN A 86 10.24 -23.79 -6.88
CA ASN A 86 11.28 -22.77 -7.08
C ASN A 86 10.69 -21.36 -6.94
N ASN A 87 11.53 -20.32 -7.07
CA ASN A 87 11.08 -18.93 -6.99
C ASN A 87 10.01 -18.57 -8.03
N CYS A 88 9.98 -19.21 -9.21
CA CYS A 88 8.94 -18.94 -10.21
C CYS A 88 7.55 -19.34 -9.73
N SER A 89 7.43 -20.45 -8.99
CA SER A 89 6.14 -20.83 -8.38
C SER A 89 5.66 -19.78 -7.39
N PHE A 90 6.56 -19.24 -6.57
CA PHE A 90 6.25 -18.16 -5.64
C PHE A 90 5.88 -16.85 -6.36
N TYR A 91 6.59 -16.48 -7.42
CA TYR A 91 6.28 -15.28 -8.20
C TYR A 91 4.93 -15.38 -8.89
N ALA A 92 4.60 -16.52 -9.52
CA ALA A 92 3.29 -16.75 -10.12
C ALA A 92 2.16 -16.67 -9.08
N TRP A 93 2.35 -17.30 -7.90
CA TRP A 93 1.38 -17.20 -6.80
C TRP A 93 1.22 -15.76 -6.30
N SER A 94 2.33 -15.02 -6.17
CA SER A 94 2.34 -13.63 -5.70
C SER A 94 1.72 -12.66 -6.70
N GLU A 95 1.91 -12.91 -8.01
CA GLU A 95 1.27 -12.15 -9.08
C GLU A 95 -0.24 -12.36 -9.06
N GLN A 96 -0.71 -13.61 -8.98
CA GLN A 96 -2.13 -13.90 -8.85
C GLN A 96 -2.72 -13.27 -7.57
N MET A 97 -1.98 -13.28 -6.46
CA MET A 97 -2.36 -12.61 -5.21
C MET A 97 -2.56 -11.10 -5.41
N PHE A 98 -1.57 -10.44 -6.00
CA PHE A 98 -1.62 -9.00 -6.25
C PHE A 98 -2.80 -8.62 -7.15
N LEU A 99 -3.01 -9.38 -8.23
CA LEU A 99 -4.14 -9.20 -9.12
C LEU A 99 -5.47 -9.46 -8.41
N TRP A 100 -5.57 -10.49 -7.56
CA TRP A 100 -6.77 -10.75 -6.78
C TRP A 100 -7.08 -9.60 -5.81
N LEU A 101 -6.10 -9.14 -5.02
CA LEU A 101 -6.27 -8.04 -4.05
C LEU A 101 -6.79 -6.76 -4.71
N THR A 102 -6.32 -6.47 -5.92
CA THR A 102 -6.68 -5.28 -6.70
C THR A 102 -7.84 -5.51 -7.66
N SER A 103 -8.32 -6.75 -7.79
CA SER A 103 -9.40 -7.08 -8.74
C SER A 103 -10.70 -6.39 -8.36
N ASP A 104 -11.46 -6.04 -9.39
CA ASP A 104 -12.72 -5.32 -9.24
C ASP A 104 -13.76 -6.17 -8.52
N THR A 105 -14.54 -5.46 -7.72
CA THR A 105 -15.76 -5.91 -7.08
C THR A 105 -16.86 -4.93 -7.43
N LEU A 106 -18.13 -5.25 -7.15
CA LEU A 106 -19.26 -4.38 -7.52
C LEU A 106 -19.10 -2.90 -7.09
N ASN A 107 -18.28 -2.59 -6.07
CA ASN A 107 -18.09 -1.23 -5.54
C ASN A 107 -16.67 -0.99 -4.95
N GLY A 108 -15.60 -1.37 -5.66
CA GLY A 108 -14.21 -1.16 -5.22
C GLY A 108 -13.32 -2.37 -5.50
N THR A 109 -12.21 -2.50 -4.79
CA THR A 109 -11.31 -3.66 -4.93
C THR A 109 -11.65 -4.78 -3.95
N THR A 110 -11.12 -5.98 -4.19
CA THR A 110 -11.21 -7.09 -3.23
C THR A 110 -10.66 -6.69 -1.86
N LEU A 111 -9.57 -5.91 -1.80
CA LEU A 111 -9.01 -5.42 -0.53
C LEU A 111 -10.01 -4.53 0.25
N GLU A 112 -10.90 -3.82 -0.44
CA GLU A 112 -11.93 -2.95 0.16
C GLU A 112 -13.23 -3.70 0.46
N SER A 113 -13.29 -5.00 0.16
CA SER A 113 -14.47 -5.84 0.36
C SER A 113 -14.52 -6.46 1.77
N PRO A 114 -15.68 -6.99 2.21
CA PRO A 114 -15.81 -7.70 3.50
C PRO A 114 -14.91 -8.93 3.69
N VAL A 115 -14.14 -9.33 2.68
CA VAL A 115 -13.07 -10.33 2.83
C VAL A 115 -11.99 -9.84 3.80
N PHE A 116 -11.78 -8.53 3.91
CA PHE A 116 -10.73 -7.93 4.73
C PHE A 116 -11.28 -7.10 5.90
N TYR A 117 -10.47 -7.04 6.95
CA TYR A 117 -10.70 -6.31 8.18
C TYR A 117 -9.50 -5.43 8.48
N THR A 118 -9.71 -4.18 8.85
CA THR A 118 -8.65 -3.34 9.41
C THR A 118 -8.45 -3.68 10.88
N VAL A 119 -7.20 -3.81 11.31
CA VAL A 119 -6.83 -4.00 12.72
C VAL A 119 -6.63 -2.64 13.38
N THR A 120 -7.34 -2.36 14.47
CA THR A 120 -7.12 -1.12 15.24
C THR A 120 -5.77 -1.14 15.96
N PRO A 121 -5.24 0.04 16.35
CA PRO A 121 -4.20 0.12 17.35
C PRO A 121 -4.61 -0.57 18.65
N SER A 122 -3.60 -1.01 19.41
CA SER A 122 -3.81 -1.56 20.75
C SER A 122 -4.36 -0.46 21.66
N SER A 123 -5.46 -0.76 22.35
CA SER A 123 -6.01 0.08 23.41
C SER A 123 -6.27 -0.82 24.61
N ASN A 124 -5.62 -0.53 25.74
CA ASN A 124 -5.66 -1.38 26.95
C ASN A 124 -5.27 -2.85 26.70
N GLY A 125 -4.37 -3.10 25.75
CA GLY A 125 -3.94 -4.46 25.38
C GLY A 125 -4.88 -5.19 24.42
N GLU A 126 -5.97 -4.55 23.99
CA GLU A 126 -6.94 -5.13 23.05
C GLU A 126 -6.88 -4.45 21.68
N ARG A 127 -7.16 -5.24 20.64
CA ARG A 127 -7.32 -4.77 19.26
C ARG A 127 -8.67 -5.23 18.73
N GLN A 128 -9.26 -4.42 17.88
CA GLN A 128 -10.52 -4.72 17.22
C GLN A 128 -10.30 -4.94 15.73
N LEU A 129 -11.10 -5.84 15.16
CA LEU A 129 -11.18 -6.04 13.72
C LEU A 129 -12.38 -5.26 13.20
N ILE A 130 -12.13 -4.28 12.32
CA ILE A 130 -13.17 -3.48 11.69
C ILE A 130 -13.39 -4.04 10.29
N PRO A 131 -14.54 -4.69 10.01
CA PRO A 131 -14.83 -5.22 8.68
C PRO A 131 -14.85 -4.09 7.66
N HIS A 132 -14.26 -4.36 6.50
CA HIS A 132 -14.46 -3.50 5.35
C HIS A 132 -15.89 -3.69 4.82
N GLY A 133 -16.47 -2.63 4.27
CA GLY A 133 -17.83 -2.62 3.77
C GLY A 133 -17.85 -2.12 2.33
N GLN A 134 -18.82 -2.57 1.54
CA GLN A 134 -18.99 -2.10 0.17
C GLN A 134 -19.10 -0.56 0.12
N GLY A 135 -18.27 0.08 -0.69
CA GLY A 135 -18.19 1.54 -0.79
C GLY A 135 -17.70 2.27 0.46
N SER A 136 -17.24 1.55 1.48
CA SER A 136 -16.66 2.14 2.70
C SER A 136 -15.18 2.39 2.47
N LYS A 137 -14.74 3.64 2.63
CA LYS A 137 -13.31 3.96 2.57
C LYS A 137 -12.56 3.14 3.62
N ILE A 138 -11.43 2.55 3.24
CA ILE A 138 -10.52 1.88 4.19
C ILE A 138 -10.20 2.87 5.30
N LYS A 139 -10.49 2.47 6.53
CA LYS A 139 -10.22 3.30 7.71
C LYS A 139 -8.75 3.12 8.07
N ALA A 140 -7.89 4.01 7.57
CA ALA A 140 -6.50 4.02 7.98
C ALA A 140 -6.39 4.43 9.46
N PHE A 141 -5.92 3.52 10.31
CA PHE A 141 -5.53 3.85 11.68
C PHE A 141 -4.02 3.89 11.77
N VAL A 142 -3.50 4.96 12.36
CA VAL A 142 -2.08 5.05 12.67
C VAL A 142 -1.83 4.38 14.01
N ASN A 143 -0.96 3.37 14.02
CA ASN A 143 -0.37 2.89 15.27
C ASN A 143 0.67 3.94 15.74
N ILE A 144 0.28 4.85 16.64
CA ILE A 144 1.23 5.77 17.31
C ILE A 144 1.42 5.29 18.75
N ALA A 145 2.38 4.41 18.96
CA ALA A 145 2.91 4.12 20.29
C ALA A 145 4.41 4.42 20.26
N LYS A 146 4.82 5.57 20.81
CA LYS A 146 6.24 5.88 20.99
C LYS A 146 6.71 5.23 22.28
N ILE A 147 7.41 4.11 22.19
CA ILE A 147 8.16 3.51 23.30
C ILE A 147 9.62 3.38 22.83
N GLU A 148 10.58 3.55 23.75
CA GLU A 148 12.02 3.45 23.48
C GLU A 148 12.36 2.15 22.75
N THR A 149 13.04 2.28 21.61
CA THR A 149 13.22 1.20 20.64
C THR A 149 14.55 0.48 20.83
N GLU A 150 14.50 -0.85 20.95
CA GLU A 150 15.52 -1.71 20.33
C GLU A 150 15.19 -1.87 18.83
N GLU A 151 16.19 -2.18 17.99
CA GLU A 151 15.95 -2.46 16.57
C GLU A 151 15.09 -3.73 16.42
N GLY A 152 13.89 -3.61 15.83
CA GLY A 152 12.94 -4.72 15.71
C GLY A 152 11.83 -4.48 14.70
N GLN A 153 10.99 -5.50 14.50
CA GLN A 153 9.80 -5.41 13.64
C GLN A 153 8.76 -4.46 14.24
N ALA A 154 8.05 -3.72 13.38
CA ALA A 154 6.80 -3.05 13.79
C ALA A 154 5.83 -4.10 14.31
N ASN A 155 5.58 -4.05 15.61
CA ASN A 155 4.64 -4.92 16.29
C ASN A 155 3.60 -4.08 17.02
N ALA A 156 2.89 -4.69 17.96
CA ALA A 156 1.76 -4.04 18.61
C ALA A 156 2.13 -2.78 19.42
N ASP A 157 3.37 -2.67 19.89
CA ASP A 157 3.83 -1.63 20.80
C ASP A 157 5.01 -0.81 20.24
N ASN A 158 5.54 -1.23 19.08
CA ASN A 158 6.67 -0.62 18.41
C ASN A 158 6.27 0.03 17.09
N VAL A 159 6.82 1.20 16.83
CA VAL A 159 6.68 1.92 15.56
C VAL A 159 7.93 1.78 14.71
N LEU A 160 7.77 1.76 13.39
CA LEU A 160 8.91 1.81 12.48
C LEU A 160 9.40 3.25 12.38
N LEU A 161 10.72 3.40 12.50
CA LEU A 161 11.41 4.64 12.18
C LEU A 161 12.26 4.43 10.92
N ASP A 162 12.34 5.44 10.06
CA ASP A 162 13.33 5.46 8.99
C ASP A 162 14.74 5.72 9.54
N ARG A 163 15.76 5.67 8.67
CA ARG A 163 17.16 5.92 9.05
C ARG A 163 17.42 7.33 9.62
N ASN A 164 16.48 8.26 9.46
CA ASN A 164 16.57 9.64 9.93
C ASN A 164 15.70 9.88 11.20
N GLY A 165 15.04 8.85 11.73
CA GLY A 165 14.16 8.95 12.89
C GLY A 165 12.74 9.43 12.58
N ASN A 166 12.31 9.41 11.32
CA ASN A 166 10.93 9.73 10.94
C ASN A 166 10.01 8.52 11.14
N LEU A 167 8.79 8.77 11.60
CA LEU A 167 7.76 7.74 11.80
C LEU A 167 7.25 7.18 10.48
N VAL A 168 7.28 5.85 10.33
CA VAL A 168 6.64 5.14 9.22
C VAL A 168 5.23 4.70 9.66
N TYR A 169 4.24 5.23 8.95
CA TYR A 169 2.83 4.94 9.16
C TYR A 169 2.47 3.68 8.36
N TYR A 170 1.82 2.71 9.00
CA TYR A 170 1.31 1.52 8.32
C TYR A 170 -0.12 1.19 8.78
N ILE A 171 -0.90 0.66 7.84
CA ILE A 171 -2.22 0.09 8.10
C ILE A 171 -2.06 -1.43 8.14
N THR A 172 -2.61 -2.09 9.16
CA THR A 172 -2.65 -3.56 9.24
C THR A 172 -4.04 -4.05 8.87
N MET A 173 -4.12 -4.98 7.94
CA MET A 173 -5.35 -5.64 7.50
C MET A 173 -5.20 -7.15 7.59
N VAL A 174 -6.29 -7.86 7.89
CA VAL A 174 -6.33 -9.33 7.92
C VAL A 174 -7.53 -9.84 7.13
N ASN A 175 -7.44 -11.06 6.60
CA ASN A 175 -8.56 -11.66 5.88
C ASN A 175 -9.58 -12.34 6.82
N ASP A 176 -10.73 -12.71 6.26
CA ASP A 176 -11.83 -13.40 6.95
C ASP A 176 -11.43 -14.74 7.58
N VAL A 177 -10.50 -15.50 6.99
CA VAL A 177 -9.91 -16.71 7.59
C VAL A 177 -9.19 -16.39 8.90
N TYR A 178 -8.32 -15.37 8.91
CA TYR A 178 -7.60 -14.95 10.11
C TYR A 178 -8.57 -14.43 11.18
N ALA A 179 -9.57 -13.63 10.78
CA ALA A 179 -10.58 -13.09 11.68
C ALA A 179 -11.40 -14.21 12.36
N ALA A 180 -11.87 -15.19 11.58
CA ALA A 180 -12.59 -16.36 12.10
C ALA A 180 -11.72 -17.22 13.02
N MET A 181 -10.45 -17.39 12.67
CA MET A 181 -9.47 -18.11 13.50
C MET A 181 -9.28 -17.42 14.86
N LEU A 182 -9.11 -16.09 14.90
CA LEU A 182 -9.00 -15.34 16.15
C LEU A 182 -10.27 -15.46 17.01
N TYR A 183 -11.44 -15.38 16.38
CA TYR A 183 -12.70 -15.53 17.10
C TYR A 183 -12.85 -16.94 17.69
N MET A 184 -12.44 -17.98 16.96
CA MET A 184 -12.40 -19.35 17.47
C MET A 184 -11.46 -19.49 18.67
N ALA A 185 -10.28 -18.88 18.60
CA ALA A 185 -9.32 -18.86 19.69
C ALA A 185 -9.86 -18.12 20.93
N ALA A 186 -10.60 -17.02 20.75
CA ALA A 186 -11.21 -16.28 21.85
C ALA A 186 -12.29 -17.10 22.58
N GLN A 187 -13.06 -17.93 21.87
CA GLN A 187 -14.08 -18.80 22.46
C GLN A 187 -13.50 -20.09 23.05
N SER A 188 -12.44 -20.61 22.46
CA SER A 188 -11.78 -21.84 22.90
C SER A 188 -10.27 -21.75 22.63
N PRO A 189 -9.46 -21.21 23.56
CA PRO A 189 -8.04 -20.92 23.32
C PRO A 189 -7.20 -22.12 22.89
N GLN A 190 -7.58 -23.34 23.26
CA GLN A 190 -6.88 -24.57 22.87
C GLN A 190 -7.21 -25.05 21.45
N SER A 191 -8.22 -24.47 20.80
CA SER A 191 -8.67 -24.88 19.45
C SER A 191 -7.78 -24.36 18.32
N VAL A 192 -7.00 -23.30 18.58
CA VAL A 192 -6.06 -22.70 17.63
C VAL A 192 -4.72 -22.49 18.32
N THR A 193 -3.72 -23.27 17.92
CA THR A 193 -2.33 -23.12 18.43
C THR A 193 -1.37 -22.60 17.37
N ARG A 194 -1.79 -22.52 16.11
CA ARG A 194 -1.00 -22.10 14.95
C ARG A 194 -1.89 -21.71 13.79
N PHE A 195 -1.34 -21.02 12.80
CA PHE A 195 -2.04 -20.76 11.54
C PHE A 195 -2.41 -22.06 10.82
N PRO A 196 -3.56 -22.09 10.13
CA PRO A 196 -3.99 -23.26 9.38
C PRO A 196 -3.03 -23.52 8.22
N THR A 197 -2.62 -24.78 8.07
CA THR A 197 -1.78 -25.24 6.95
C THR A 197 -2.37 -26.46 6.25
N THR A 198 -3.50 -27.00 6.73
CA THR A 198 -4.17 -28.17 6.16
C THR A 198 -5.65 -27.93 5.93
N GLN A 199 -6.23 -28.69 4.99
CA GLN A 199 -7.67 -28.62 4.70
C GLN A 199 -8.52 -28.92 5.94
N GLN A 200 -8.09 -29.85 6.79
CA GLN A 200 -8.84 -30.21 8.01
C GLN A 200 -8.91 -29.03 8.99
N GLN A 201 -7.82 -28.29 9.16
CA GLN A 201 -7.78 -27.11 10.02
C GLN A 201 -8.67 -26.00 9.48
N ILE A 202 -8.63 -25.76 8.16
CA ILE A 202 -9.53 -24.82 7.49
C ILE A 202 -10.99 -25.22 7.63
N ASN A 203 -11.33 -26.49 7.45
CA ASN A 203 -12.70 -26.99 7.62
C ASN A 203 -13.20 -26.78 9.05
N SER A 204 -12.33 -26.91 10.06
CA SER A 204 -12.68 -26.63 11.45
C SER A 204 -13.01 -25.15 11.67
N ILE A 205 -12.19 -24.25 11.11
CA ILE A 205 -12.40 -22.80 11.20
C ILE A 205 -13.68 -22.40 10.45
N ASP A 206 -13.89 -22.91 9.24
CA ASP A 206 -15.08 -22.64 8.42
C ASP A 206 -16.37 -23.17 9.08
N SER A 207 -16.33 -24.36 9.68
CA SER A 207 -17.46 -24.92 10.43
C SER A 207 -17.81 -24.06 11.64
N PHE A 208 -16.80 -23.64 12.40
CA PHE A 208 -16.98 -22.72 13.53
C PHE A 208 -17.53 -21.36 13.08
N ALA A 209 -17.01 -20.79 12.00
CA ALA A 209 -17.47 -19.54 11.42
C ALA A 209 -18.97 -19.62 11.03
N LYS A 210 -19.37 -20.67 10.31
CA LYS A 210 -20.76 -20.92 9.90
C LYS A 210 -21.72 -21.04 11.10
N LEU A 211 -21.32 -21.77 12.15
CA LEU A 211 -22.11 -21.86 13.39
C LEU A 211 -22.32 -20.51 14.07
N ASN A 212 -21.42 -19.55 13.84
CA ASN A 212 -21.47 -18.20 14.37
C ASN A 212 -21.93 -17.15 13.32
N SER A 213 -22.54 -17.58 12.21
CA SER A 213 -23.02 -16.70 11.14
C SER A 213 -21.94 -15.82 10.49
N ILE A 214 -20.69 -16.29 10.50
CA ILE A 214 -19.56 -15.66 9.79
C ILE A 214 -19.34 -16.41 8.48
N SER A 215 -19.21 -15.68 7.38
CA SER A 215 -18.89 -16.23 6.06
C SER A 215 -17.40 -16.07 5.77
N ILE A 216 -16.77 -17.15 5.28
CA ILE A 216 -15.40 -17.13 4.76
C ILE A 216 -15.47 -17.29 3.24
N SER A 217 -14.86 -16.35 2.52
CA SER A 217 -14.97 -16.23 1.07
C SER A 217 -13.94 -17.09 0.34
N ASN A 218 -12.69 -17.07 0.82
CA ASN A 218 -11.56 -17.74 0.16
C ASN A 218 -10.78 -18.59 1.17
N PRO A 219 -11.34 -19.71 1.65
CA PRO A 219 -10.74 -20.51 2.72
C PRO A 219 -9.36 -21.09 2.36
N ASN A 220 -9.12 -21.36 1.07
CA ASN A 220 -7.85 -21.95 0.60
C ASN A 220 -6.70 -20.94 0.52
N LEU A 221 -6.98 -19.65 0.71
CA LEU A 221 -5.98 -18.59 0.83
C LEU A 221 -5.14 -18.73 2.12
N LEU A 222 -5.70 -19.42 3.12
CA LEU A 222 -5.22 -19.47 4.51
C LEU A 222 -5.27 -18.10 5.20
N ALA A 223 -4.80 -18.05 6.44
CA ALA A 223 -4.76 -16.82 7.21
C ALA A 223 -3.74 -15.84 6.61
N MET A 224 -4.13 -14.57 6.49
CA MET A 224 -3.31 -13.51 5.88
C MET A 224 -3.31 -12.25 6.74
N GLU A 225 -2.15 -11.59 6.78
CA GLU A 225 -1.97 -10.23 7.27
C GLU A 225 -1.27 -9.39 6.18
N LEU A 226 -1.80 -8.19 5.91
CA LEU A 226 -1.24 -7.21 4.99
C LEU A 226 -0.87 -5.95 5.77
N LYS A 227 0.32 -5.40 5.48
CA LYS A 227 0.77 -4.10 5.97
C LYS A 227 1.08 -3.19 4.80
N THR A 228 0.48 -1.99 4.78
CA THR A 228 0.66 -0.99 3.71
C THR A 228 1.03 0.36 4.29
#